data_AF-A0A392MUC8-F1
#
_entry.id   AF-A0A392MUC8-F1
#
_cell.length_a   1.000
_cell.length_b   1.000
_cell.length_c   1.000
_cell.angle_alpha   90.00
_cell.angle_beta   90.00
_cell.angle_gamma   90.00
#
_symmetry.space_group_name_H-M   'P 1'
#
loop_
_entity.id
_entity.type
_entity.pdbx_description
1 polymer ?
#
loop_
_entity_poly.entity_id
_entity_poly.type
_entity_poly.pdbx_seq_one_letter_code
_entity_poly.pdbx_strand_id
1 'polypeptide(L)' 'MADTTETEEYVQLKLLINKESNKVLFAEAGKDFVDILCSFLTMPLGTIA' A
#
# COMPACT_ATOMS: atom_id res chain seq x y z
N MET A 1 4.53 33.78 9.80
CA MET A 1 3.46 32.83 10.16
C MET A 1 3.40 31.80 9.06
N ALA A 2 3.99 30.64 9.28
CA ALA A 2 3.74 29.40 8.55
C ALA A 2 4.52 28.33 9.32
N ASP A 3 3.82 27.70 10.26
CA ASP A 3 4.28 26.44 10.83
C ASP A 3 4.03 25.41 9.73
N THR A 4 5.05 25.11 8.93
CA THR A 4 4.98 24.00 7.98
C THR A 4 5.12 22.73 8.80
N THR A 5 4.03 22.29 9.43
CA THR A 5 3.89 20.91 9.89
C THR A 5 3.88 20.04 8.65
N GLU A 6 5.04 19.49 8.31
CA GLU A 6 5.18 18.35 7.39
C GLU A 6 4.31 17.22 7.94
N THR A 7 3.06 17.17 7.50
CA THR A 7 2.11 16.13 7.90
C THR A 7 2.42 14.95 7.01
N GLU A 8 3.32 14.09 7.47
CA GLU A 8 3.62 12.84 6.80
C GLU A 8 2.34 12.00 6.75
N GLU A 9 1.72 11.91 5.57
CA GLU A 9 0.55 11.06 5.37
C GLU A 9 1.00 9.60 5.26
N TYR A 10 0.83 8.86 6.35
CA TYR A 10 1.11 7.44 6.40
C TYR A 10 -0.08 6.61 5.93
N VAL A 11 0.18 5.64 5.05
CA VAL A 11 -0.80 4.61 4.73
C VAL A 11 -0.90 3.63 5.90
N GLN A 12 -2.09 3.53 6.48
CA GLN A 12 -2.38 2.55 7.53
C GLN A 12 -2.84 1.23 6.90
N LEU A 13 -2.13 0.13 7.24
CA LEU A 13 -2.53 -1.23 6.89
C LEU A 13 -2.68 -2.07 8.14
N LYS A 14 -3.71 -2.93 8.15
CA LYS A 14 -3.89 -3.95 9.17
C LYS A 14 -3.48 -5.31 8.61
N LEU A 15 -2.45 -5.89 9.20
CA LEU A 15 -1.85 -7.13 8.73
C LEU A 15 -2.22 -8.30 9.64
N LEU A 16 -2.59 -9.43 9.05
CA LEU A 16 -2.60 -10.72 9.74
C LEU A 16 -1.30 -11.44 9.40
N ILE A 17 -0.45 -11.67 10.40
CA ILE A 17 0.88 -12.25 10.20
C ILE A 17 0.96 -13.60 10.92
N ASN A 18 1.40 -14.63 10.22
CA ASN A 18 1.89 -15.85 10.84
C ASN A 18 3.32 -15.60 11.35
N LYS A 19 3.48 -15.51 12.67
CA LYS A 19 4.78 -15.21 13.31
C LYS A 19 5.79 -16.36 13.18
N GLU A 20 5.35 -17.61 13.15
CA GLU A 20 6.25 -18.77 13.05
C GLU A 20 6.95 -18.82 11.69
N SER A 21 6.23 -18.48 10.63
CA SER A 21 6.81 -18.45 9.26
C SER A 21 7.19 -17.05 8.78
N ASN A 22 6.99 -16.03 9.61
CA ASN A 22 7.16 -14.61 9.25
C ASN A 22 6.45 -14.24 7.93
N LYS A 23 5.24 -14.76 7.73
CA LYS A 23 4.45 -14.53 6.49
C LYS A 23 3.22 -13.69 6.77
N VAL A 24 2.98 -12.72 5.91
CA VAL A 24 1.71 -11.98 5.87
C VAL A 24 0.67 -12.88 5.20
N LEU A 25 -0.40 -13.19 5.93
CA LEU A 25 -1.52 -13.99 5.44
C LEU A 25 -2.59 -13.11 4.79
N PHE A 26 -2.86 -11.95 5.40
CA PHE A 26 -3.83 -10.97 4.91
C PHE A 26 -3.37 -9.54 5.19
N ALA A 27 -3.78 -8.61 4.34
CA ALA A 27 -3.58 -7.18 4.52
C ALA A 27 -4.89 -6.44 4.20
N GLU A 28 -5.45 -5.75 5.18
CA GLU A 28 -6.60 -4.86 5.03
C GLU A 28 -6.09 -3.42 4.93
N ALA A 29 -6.56 -2.70 3.92
CA ALA A 29 -6.17 -1.32 3.64
C ALA A 29 -7.36 -0.51 3.14
N GLY A 30 -7.25 0.82 3.23
CA GLY A 30 -8.24 1.74 2.69
C GLY A 30 -8.37 1.64 1.16
N LYS A 31 -9.54 2.02 0.64
CA LYS A 31 -9.88 1.96 -0.79
C LYS A 31 -8.82 2.64 -1.66
N ASP A 32 -8.37 3.83 -1.27
CA ASP A 32 -7.42 4.62 -2.06
C ASP A 32 -6.09 3.89 -2.28
N PHE A 33 -5.59 3.19 -1.26
CA PHE A 33 -4.39 2.36 -1.39
C PHE A 33 -4.60 1.16 -2.31
N VAL A 34 -5.74 0.47 -2.16
CA VAL A 34 -6.06 -0.72 -2.97
C VAL A 34 -6.23 -0.34 -4.44
N ASP A 35 -6.90 0.77 -4.74
CA ASP A 35 -7.08 1.26 -6.10
C ASP A 35 -5.73 1.58 -6.77
N ILE A 36 -4.82 2.23 -6.05
CA ILE A 36 -3.46 2.51 -6.53
C ILE A 36 -2.71 1.20 -6.80
N LEU A 37 -2.72 0.26 -5.85
CA LEU A 37 -2.05 -1.04 -6.01
C LEU A 37 -2.59 -1.79 -7.23
N CYS A 38 -3.91 -1.86 -7.36
CA CYS A 38 -4.56 -2.49 -8.50
C CYS A 38 -4.22 -1.77 -9.81
N SER A 39 -4.14 -0.44 -9.82
CA SER A 39 -3.75 0.31 -11.02
C SER A 39 -2.37 -0.13 -11.55
N PHE A 40 -1.40 -0.34 -10.66
CA PHE A 40 -0.08 -0.88 -11.04
C PHE A 40 -0.17 -2.30 -11.58
N LEU A 41 -1.00 -3.16 -10.98
CA LEU A 41 -1.18 -4.54 -11.46
C LEU A 41 -1.92 -4.63 -12.79
N THR A 42 -2.75 -3.63 -13.11
CA THR A 42 -3.42 -3.51 -14.42
C THR A 42 -2.52 -2.94 -15.50
N MET A 43 -1.42 -2.27 -15.13
CA MET A 43 -0.44 -1.83 -16.13
C MET A 43 0.29 -3.03 -16.70
N PRO A 44 0.39 -3.16 -18.04
CA PRO A 44 1.14 -4.23 -18.65
C PRO A 44 2.63 -4.06 -18.29
N LEU A 45 3.18 -5.02 -17.56
CA LEU A 45 4.58 -5.03 -17.10
C LEU A 45 5.61 -5.23 -18.25
N GLY A 46 5.17 -5.23 -19.51
CA GLY A 46 6.00 -5.59 -20.65
C GLY A 46 5.35 -5.35 -22.02
N THR A 47 4.75 -4.18 -22.26
CA THR A 47 4.56 -3.72 -23.64
C THR A 47 5.65 -2.71 -23.99
N ILE A 48 6.82 -3.25 -24.30
CA ILE A 48 7.77 -2.58 -25.20
C ILE A 48 7.38 -2.98 -26.62
N ALA A 49 7.04 -1.99 -27.46
CA ALA A 49 6.89 -2.18 -28.90
C ALA A 49 8.27 -2.23 -29.57
#